data_AF-A0A522WTH1-F1
#
_entry.id   AF-A0A522WTH1-F1
#
_cell.length_a   1.000
_cell.length_b   1.000
_cell.length_c   1.000
_cell.angle_alpha   90.00
_cell.angle_beta   90.00
_cell.angle_gamma   90.00
#
_symmetry.space_group_name_H-M   'P 1'
#
loop_
_entity.id
_entity.type
_entity.pdbx_description
1 polymer ?
#
loop_
_entity_poly.entity_id
_entity_poly.type
_entity_poly.pdbx_seq_one_letter_code
_entity_poly.pdbx_strand_id
1 'polypeptide(L)'
;MTEKQVGWTKAQINLFMDYLTVVIIDMFESLEFDRTYIEHTLAGKDKLTVLLWCNNLDSKYKAALADKLGVELNDFTITLKTLTQREC
;
A
#
# COMPACT_ATOMS: atom_id res chain seq x y z
N MET A 1 29.91 1.32 14.33
CA MET A 1 28.78 2.14 13.86
C MET A 1 27.56 1.25 13.89
N THR A 2 26.70 1.38 14.89
CA THR A 2 25.46 0.60 14.99
C THR A 2 24.42 1.25 14.08
N GLU A 3 24.22 0.66 12.90
CA GLU A 3 23.02 0.90 12.11
C GLU A 3 21.80 0.63 13.00
N LYS A 4 21.15 1.69 13.48
CA LYS A 4 19.81 1.57 14.04
C LYS A 4 18.92 1.14 12.88
N GLN A 5 18.54 -0.14 12.86
CA GLN A 5 17.38 -0.57 12.08
C GLN A 5 16.17 0.21 12.64
N VAL A 6 15.80 1.29 11.95
CA VAL A 6 14.60 2.05 12.28
C VAL A 6 13.40 1.21 11.82
N GLY A 7 12.97 0.32 12.69
CA GLY A 7 11.74 -0.44 12.49
C GLY A 7 10.53 0.49 12.64
N TRP A 8 9.60 0.41 11.70
CA TRP A 8 8.32 1.10 11.80
C TRP A 8 7.56 0.63 13.05
N THR A 9 6.99 1.57 13.80
CA THR A 9 6.08 1.27 14.91
C THR A 9 4.69 0.89 14.40
N LYS A 10 3.92 0.17 15.21
CA LYS A 10 2.54 -0.21 14.87
C LYS A 10 1.65 0.99 14.52
N ALA A 11 1.83 2.12 15.21
CA ALA A 11 1.09 3.35 14.93
C ALA A 11 1.45 3.95 13.56
N GLN A 12 2.74 3.94 13.19
CA GLN A 12 3.20 4.40 11.87
C GLN A 12 2.69 3.50 10.75
N ILE A 13 2.69 2.18 10.97
CA ILE A 13 2.10 1.22 10.03
C ILE A 13 0.63 1.51 9.85
N ASN A 14 -0.13 1.71 10.94
CA ASN A 14 -1.55 2.03 10.86
C ASN A 14 -1.82 3.29 10.04
N LEU A 15 -1.12 4.39 10.33
CA LEU A 15 -1.28 5.66 9.61
C LEU A 15 -0.94 5.51 8.12
N PHE A 16 0.13 4.78 7.80
CA PHE A 16 0.49 4.50 6.42
C PHE A 16 -0.55 3.65 5.71
N MET A 17 -1.14 2.65 6.36
CA MET A 17 -2.20 1.83 5.78
C MET A 17 -3.47 2.63 5.51
N ASP A 18 -3.86 3.52 6.43
CA ASP A 18 -5.02 4.39 6.24
C ASP A 18 -4.79 5.34 5.07
N TYR A 19 -3.60 5.96 5.01
CA TYR A 19 -3.20 6.81 3.88
C TYR A 19 -3.15 6.03 2.56
N LEU A 20 -2.50 4.87 2.54
CA LEU A 20 -2.39 4.01 1.36
C LEU A 20 -3.76 3.62 0.81
N THR A 21 -4.71 3.29 1.69
CA THR A 21 -6.08 2.96 1.30
C THR A 21 -6.76 4.12 0.58
N VAL A 22 -6.61 5.35 1.09
CA VAL A 22 -7.17 6.55 0.44
C VAL A 22 -6.54 6.78 -0.93
N VAL A 23 -5.20 6.65 -1.05
CA VAL A 23 -4.51 6.83 -2.34
C VAL A 23 -4.92 5.77 -3.36
N ILE A 24 -5.12 4.53 -2.94
CA ILE A 24 -5.62 3.46 -3.82
C ILE A 24 -7.00 3.81 -4.35
N ILE A 25 -7.93 4.22 -3.46
CA ILE A 25 -9.29 4.58 -3.88
C ILE A 25 -9.26 5.72 -4.90
N ASP A 26 -8.53 6.80 -4.61
CA ASP A 26 -8.37 7.94 -5.52
C ASP A 26 -7.76 7.53 -6.88
N MET A 27 -6.70 6.72 -6.86
CA MET A 27 -6.04 6.26 -8.08
C MET A 27 -7.00 5.43 -8.94
N PHE A 28 -7.68 4.46 -8.36
CA PHE A 28 -8.56 3.59 -9.13
C PHE A 28 -9.84 4.31 -9.59
N GLU A 29 -10.38 5.25 -8.81
CA GLU A 29 -11.47 6.14 -9.23
C GLU A 29 -11.03 6.98 -10.45
N SER A 30 -9.79 7.49 -10.47
CA SER A 30 -9.23 8.22 -11.62
C SER A 30 -9.01 7.35 -12.87
N LEU A 31 -8.96 6.03 -12.70
CA LEU A 31 -8.86 5.04 -13.77
C LEU A 31 -10.24 4.50 -14.19
N GLU A 32 -11.32 5.17 -13.81
CA GLU A 32 -12.72 4.82 -14.10
C GLU A 32 -13.18 3.48 -13.49
N PHE A 33 -12.47 2.99 -12.47
CA PHE A 33 -12.95 1.84 -11.69
C PHE A 33 -14.03 2.30 -10.71
N ASP A 34 -15.01 1.41 -10.49
CA ASP A 34 -16.08 1.65 -9.54
C ASP A 34 -15.53 1.79 -8.11
N ARG A 35 -15.66 3.00 -7.56
CA ARG A 35 -15.25 3.34 -6.20
C ARG A 35 -15.87 2.41 -5.15
N THR A 36 -17.15 2.10 -5.27
CA THR A 36 -17.86 1.20 -4.37
C THR A 36 -17.30 -0.21 -4.44
N TYR A 37 -16.86 -0.67 -5.61
CA TYR A 37 -16.17 -1.95 -5.75
C TYR A 37 -14.81 -1.98 -5.02
N ILE A 38 -14.02 -0.91 -5.11
CA ILE A 38 -12.71 -0.82 -4.43
C ILE A 38 -12.91 -0.68 -2.92
N GLU A 39 -13.84 0.18 -2.50
CA GLU A 39 -14.22 0.33 -1.10
C GLU A 39 -14.73 -0.99 -0.53
N HIS A 40 -15.58 -1.76 -1.22
CA HIS A 40 -15.98 -3.10 -0.77
C HIS A 40 -14.81 -4.11 -0.77
N THR A 41 -13.87 -3.98 -1.71
CA THR A 41 -12.70 -4.88 -1.80
C THR A 41 -11.71 -4.62 -0.67
N LEU A 42 -11.64 -3.39 -0.16
CA LEU A 42 -10.72 -2.96 0.89
C LEU A 42 -11.39 -2.81 2.27
N ALA A 43 -12.70 -2.58 2.33
CA ALA A 43 -13.46 -2.39 3.57
C ALA A 43 -13.58 -3.71 4.32
N GLY A 44 -13.20 -3.67 5.60
CA GLY A 44 -13.24 -4.84 6.48
C GLY A 44 -12.16 -5.88 6.21
N LYS A 45 -11.26 -5.65 5.24
CA LYS A 45 -10.09 -6.50 5.03
C LYS A 45 -8.98 -6.12 6.00
N ASP A 46 -8.29 -7.12 6.51
CA ASP A 46 -7.13 -6.87 7.36
C ASP A 46 -6.02 -6.15 6.57
N LYS A 47 -5.15 -5.45 7.29
CA LYS A 47 -4.05 -4.65 6.72
C LYS A 47 -3.12 -5.50 5.85
N LEU A 48 -2.91 -6.74 6.25
CA LEU A 48 -2.14 -7.71 5.48
C LEU A 48 -2.79 -7.97 4.11
N THR A 49 -4.11 -8.04 4.03
CA THR A 49 -4.84 -8.27 2.78
C THR A 49 -4.73 -7.08 1.83
N VAL A 50 -4.77 -5.85 2.36
CA VAL A 50 -4.53 -4.64 1.55
C VAL A 50 -3.10 -4.64 1.00
N LEU A 51 -2.11 -4.98 1.84
CA LEU A 51 -0.71 -5.09 1.41
C LEU A 51 -0.50 -6.17 0.33
N LEU A 52 -1.08 -7.35 0.54
CA LEU A 52 -1.01 -8.46 -0.41
C LEU A 52 -1.70 -8.10 -1.73
N TRP A 53 -2.84 -7.41 -1.67
CA TRP A 53 -3.54 -6.95 -2.86
C TRP A 53 -2.67 -5.95 -3.64
N CYS A 54 -2.08 -4.96 -2.98
CA CYS A 54 -1.12 -4.03 -3.60
C CYS A 54 0.08 -4.75 -4.21
N ASN A 55 0.61 -5.76 -3.51
CA ASN A 55 1.73 -6.56 -4.00
C ASN A 55 1.36 -7.48 -5.17
N ASN A 56 0.06 -7.74 -5.41
CA ASN A 56 -0.42 -8.54 -6.53
C ASN A 56 -0.96 -7.69 -7.70
N LEU A 57 -0.97 -6.36 -7.59
CA LEU A 57 -1.32 -5.48 -8.70
C LEU A 57 -0.38 -5.67 -9.90
N ASP A 58 -0.92 -5.52 -11.12
CA ASP A 58 -0.12 -5.45 -12.33
C ASP A 58 0.92 -4.33 -12.24
N SER A 59 2.05 -4.51 -12.95
CA SER A 59 3.17 -3.57 -12.94
C SER A 59 2.76 -2.12 -13.24
N LYS A 60 1.81 -1.93 -14.18
CA LYS A 60 1.28 -0.60 -14.54
C LYS A 60 0.55 0.09 -13.38
N TYR A 61 -0.22 -0.65 -12.57
CA TYR A 61 -0.97 -0.09 -11.45
C TYR A 61 -0.06 0.14 -10.24
N LYS A 62 0.95 -0.70 -10.03
CA LYS A 62 2.00 -0.43 -9.02
C LYS A 62 2.80 0.82 -9.36
N ALA A 63 3.13 1.02 -10.63
CA ALA A 63 3.82 2.22 -11.09
C ALA A 63 2.97 3.47 -10.88
N ALA A 64 1.69 3.43 -11.27
CA ALA A 64 0.75 4.52 -11.04
C ALA A 64 0.57 4.83 -9.55
N LEU A 65 0.54 3.80 -8.69
CA LEU A 65 0.40 3.98 -7.25
C LEU A 65 1.66 4.57 -6.62
N ALA A 66 2.85 4.13 -7.04
CA ALA A 66 4.13 4.69 -6.60
C ALA A 66 4.26 6.17 -7.02
N ASP A 67 3.86 6.50 -8.26
CA ASP A 67 3.84 7.87 -8.78
C ASP A 67 2.89 8.77 -7.97
N LYS A 68 1.66 8.31 -7.69
CA LYS A 68 0.70 9.00 -6.82
C LYS A 68 1.20 9.21 -5.39
N LEU A 69 2.00 8.28 -4.89
CA LEU A 69 2.63 8.38 -3.57
C LEU A 69 3.89 9.24 -3.57
N GLY A 70 4.37 9.67 -4.75
CA GLY A 70 5.60 10.46 -4.89
C GLY A 70 6.87 9.68 -4.52
N VAL A 71 6.87 8.35 -4.69
CA VAL A 71 7.99 7.46 -4.34
C VAL A 71 8.44 6.65 -5.55
N GLU A 72 9.71 6.20 -5.53
CA GLU A 72 10.18 5.29 -6.56
C GLU A 72 9.48 3.93 -6.48
N LEU A 73 9.19 3.33 -7.64
CA LEU A 73 8.55 2.02 -7.74
C LEU A 73 9.31 0.93 -6.96
N ASN A 74 10.65 1.00 -6.97
CA ASN A 74 11.50 0.06 -6.24
C ASN A 74 11.30 0.22 -4.73
N ASP A 75 11.34 1.44 -4.21
CA ASP A 75 11.15 1.73 -2.79
C ASP A 75 9.74 1.35 -2.32
N PHE A 76 8.74 1.60 -3.14
CA PHE A 76 7.37 1.17 -2.88
C PHE A 76 7.27 -0.36 -2.80
N THR A 77 7.87 -1.07 -3.76
CA THR A 77 7.88 -2.54 -3.79
C THR A 77 8.61 -3.13 -2.59
N ILE A 78 9.75 -2.54 -2.18
CA ILE A 78 10.48 -2.95 -0.99
C ILE A 78 9.63 -2.73 0.25
N THR A 79 8.98 -1.57 0.37
CA THR A 79 8.10 -1.23 1.50
C THR A 79 6.96 -2.22 1.64
N LEU A 80 6.25 -2.55 0.54
CA LEU A 80 5.18 -3.56 0.55
C LEU A 80 5.69 -4.93 1.02
N LYS A 81 6.85 -5.37 0.52
CA LYS A 81 7.45 -6.66 0.93
C LYS A 81 7.84 -6.67 2.41
N THR A 82 8.48 -5.60 2.90
CA THR A 82 8.89 -5.48 4.30
C THR A 82 7.68 -5.47 5.24
N LEU A 83 6.60 -4.77 4.88
CA LEU A 83 5.38 -4.74 5.70
C LEU A 83 4.66 -6.10 5.68
N THR A 84 4.59 -6.76 4.52
CA THR A 84 3.97 -8.10 4.40
C THR A 84 4.71 -9.13 5.27
N GLN A 85 6.04 -9.10 5.31
CA GLN A 85 6.85 -10.01 6.14
C GLN A 85 6.71 -9.78 7.65
N ARG A 86 6.22 -8.61 8.08
CA ARG A 86 6.06 -8.28 9.52
C ARG A 86 4.68 -8.60 10.07
N GLU A 87 3.68 -8.72 9.18
CA GLU A 87 2.31 -9.05 9.54
C GLU A 87 2.01 -10.57 9.42
N CYS A 88 2.94 -11.36 8.85
CA CYS A 88 2.96 -12.83 8.88
C CYS A 88 3.78 -13.36 10.07
#